data_AF-A0A9D5AC22-F1
#
_entry.id   AF-A0A9D5AC22-F1
#
_cell.length_a   1.000
_cell.length_b   1.000
_cell.length_c   1.000
_cell.angle_alpha   90.00
_cell.angle_beta   90.00
_cell.angle_gamma   90.00
#
_symmetry.space_group_name_H-M   'P 1'
#
loop_
_entity.id
_entity.type
_entity.pdbx_description
1 polymer ?
#
loop_
_entity_poly.entity_id
_entity_poly.type
_entity_poly.pdbx_seq_one_letter_code
_entity_poly.pdbx_strand_id
1 'polypeptide(L)'
;MEISNEKLQKSVGIVDGVHSKSRYMQKFRLYETRSMFYMIGRDKNRTFWRVLKIDRLEPSELNIVEDPILYTETECCDILRCIHEGNKSTGGLKFLTNCYGIIGFIKFLEPYYMLLITNREKIGTICGHTVYAITKSEMVPIPHPSVRSKLAYSKDENRYKKLLCSVDLTKDFFYSYSYNIMLSLQKNLSGHNSMGQSLYETLFVWNEFLTRGIRKNLKNTSWTVALVYGFFRQDNLSISGREFNMIIIARRSRHYAGTRYLKRGVNERGRVANDVETEQIVFADASDGSPMQISSVVQVRGSIPLFWSQESSPLNLK
;
A
#
# COMPACT_ATOMS: atom_id res chain seq x y z
N MET A 1 -9.70 -36.13 42.54
CA MET A 1 -8.48 -36.93 42.28
C MET A 1 -8.90 -37.92 41.20
N GLU A 2 -8.46 -37.90 39.95
CA GLU A 2 -7.21 -37.47 39.34
C GLU A 2 -7.52 -36.76 38.01
N ILE A 3 -6.73 -35.75 37.66
CA ILE A 3 -6.69 -35.13 36.33
C ILE A 3 -5.36 -35.59 35.73
N SER A 4 -5.39 -36.48 34.75
CA SER A 4 -4.22 -36.96 34.04
C SER A 4 -3.99 -36.17 32.74
N ASN A 5 -3.00 -35.29 32.83
CA ASN A 5 -1.98 -34.93 31.84
C ASN A 5 -2.23 -35.25 30.35
N GLU A 6 -2.56 -34.21 29.58
CA GLU A 6 -2.06 -34.04 28.21
C GLU A 6 -2.03 -32.55 27.82
N LYS A 7 -1.12 -31.81 28.45
CA LYS A 7 -0.66 -30.49 27.99
C LYS A 7 0.82 -30.35 28.29
N LEU A 8 1.66 -31.01 27.49
CA LEU A 8 3.10 -30.76 27.49
C LEU A 8 3.66 -30.87 26.07
N GLN A 9 3.54 -29.77 25.32
CA GLN A 9 4.52 -29.39 24.30
C GLN A 9 4.39 -27.88 24.04
N LYS A 10 4.85 -27.12 25.04
CA LYS A 10 5.35 -25.75 24.87
C LYS A 10 6.84 -25.79 25.15
N SER A 11 7.55 -24.86 24.51
CA SER A 11 8.99 -24.54 24.62
C SER A 11 9.93 -25.45 23.83
N VAL A 12 10.32 -24.97 22.65
CA VAL A 12 11.74 -24.78 22.25
C VAL A 12 11.75 -23.66 21.21
N GLY A 13 12.58 -22.62 21.41
CA GLY A 13 12.94 -21.68 20.35
C GLY A 13 13.09 -20.20 20.73
N ILE A 14 13.74 -19.88 21.86
CA ILE A 14 14.48 -18.61 21.97
C ILE A 14 15.96 -19.00 21.89
N VAL A 15 16.57 -18.90 20.71
CA VAL A 15 18.01 -18.61 20.56
C VAL A 15 18.26 -17.97 19.19
N ASP A 16 19.05 -16.89 19.23
CA ASP A 16 19.81 -16.21 18.16
C ASP A 16 19.16 -15.17 17.23
N GLY A 17 19.63 -13.93 17.44
CA GLY A 17 19.51 -12.81 16.54
C GLY A 17 20.20 -13.06 15.22
N VAL A 18 19.39 -13.40 14.22
CA VAL A 18 19.63 -13.04 12.83
C VAL A 18 18.32 -12.42 12.37
N HIS A 19 18.35 -11.16 11.95
CA HIS A 19 17.22 -10.56 11.25
C HIS A 19 16.79 -11.53 10.15
N SER A 20 15.67 -12.23 10.36
CA SER A 20 14.94 -12.88 9.27
C SER A 20 14.71 -11.78 8.25
N LYS A 21 15.51 -11.80 7.17
CA LYS A 21 15.44 -10.81 6.09
C LYS A 21 14.05 -10.97 5.50
N SER A 22 13.10 -10.18 6.00
CA SER A 22 11.79 -10.07 5.39
C SER A 22 12.00 -9.80 3.91
N ARG A 23 11.56 -10.74 3.08
CA ARG A 23 11.81 -10.77 1.63
C ARG A 23 10.72 -9.94 0.94
N TYR A 24 10.86 -8.62 0.96
CA TYR A 24 9.91 -7.71 0.28
C TYR A 24 10.36 -7.40 -1.15
N MET A 25 9.42 -7.50 -2.10
CA MET A 25 9.62 -7.07 -3.48
C MET A 25 9.55 -5.55 -3.58
N GLN A 26 10.41 -4.96 -4.42
CA GLN A 26 10.54 -3.51 -4.54
C GLN A 26 10.58 -3.01 -5.98
N LYS A 27 10.88 -3.88 -6.94
CA LYS A 27 10.98 -3.51 -8.35
C LYS A 27 10.18 -4.52 -9.16
N PHE A 28 9.38 -3.99 -10.08
CA PHE A 28 8.44 -4.76 -10.86
C PHE A 28 8.56 -4.36 -12.33
N ARG A 29 8.35 -5.32 -13.22
CA ARG A 29 8.25 -5.11 -14.66
C ARG A 29 6.92 -5.65 -15.15
N LEU A 30 6.13 -4.79 -15.79
CA LEU A 30 4.88 -5.17 -16.39
C LEU A 30 5.07 -5.47 -17.87
N TYR A 31 4.55 -6.61 -18.29
CA TYR A 31 4.47 -7.03 -19.68
C TYR A 31 3.01 -7.34 -20.04
N GLU A 32 2.71 -7.27 -21.33
CA GLU A 32 1.42 -7.69 -21.87
C GLU A 32 1.58 -8.62 -23.07
N THR A 33 0.62 -9.52 -23.22
CA THR A 33 0.27 -10.18 -24.47
C THR A 33 -1.15 -9.75 -24.86
N ARG A 34 -1.67 -10.33 -25.94
CA ARG A 34 -3.07 -10.15 -26.34
C ARG A 34 -4.05 -10.59 -25.25
N SER A 35 -3.73 -11.65 -24.51
CA SER A 35 -4.65 -12.31 -23.56
C SER A 35 -4.31 -12.12 -22.08
N MET A 36 -3.07 -11.77 -21.74
CA MET A 36 -2.61 -11.70 -20.34
C MET A 36 -1.75 -10.47 -20.08
N PHE A 37 -1.70 -10.03 -18.83
CA PHE A 37 -0.56 -9.28 -18.29
C PHE A 37 0.32 -10.18 -17.42
N TYR A 38 1.61 -9.89 -17.42
CA TYR A 38 2.61 -10.56 -16.59
C TYR A 38 3.38 -9.51 -15.78
N MET A 39 3.34 -9.60 -14.46
CA MET A 39 4.17 -8.77 -13.58
C MET A 39 5.32 -9.60 -13.03
N ILE A 40 6.55 -9.17 -13.31
CA ILE A 40 7.75 -9.80 -12.75
C ILE A 40 8.23 -8.95 -11.58
N GLY A 41 8.08 -9.45 -10.36
CA GLY A 41 8.51 -8.79 -9.14
C GLY A 41 9.83 -9.33 -8.64
N ARG A 42 10.66 -8.46 -8.06
CA ARG A 42 11.93 -8.84 -7.42
C ARG A 42 12.24 -7.96 -6.22
N ASP A 43 13.10 -8.47 -5.34
CA ASP A 43 13.65 -7.69 -4.25
C ASP A 43 14.74 -6.70 -4.72
N LYS A 44 15.20 -5.86 -3.78
CA LYS A 44 16.26 -4.87 -4.03
C LYS A 44 17.58 -5.54 -4.40
N ASN A 45 17.91 -6.64 -3.73
CA ASN A 45 19.21 -7.29 -3.84
C ASN A 45 19.26 -8.34 -4.98
N ARG A 46 18.19 -8.48 -5.76
CA ARG A 46 18.12 -9.44 -6.88
C ARG A 46 18.40 -10.88 -6.42
N THR A 47 17.82 -11.24 -5.28
CA THR A 47 17.96 -12.56 -4.68
C THR A 47 16.83 -13.51 -5.07
N PHE A 48 15.66 -12.98 -5.45
CA PHE A 48 14.56 -13.79 -5.94
C PHE A 48 13.64 -12.98 -6.86
N TRP A 49 12.94 -13.70 -7.73
CA TRP A 49 11.91 -13.19 -8.63
C TRP A 49 10.62 -13.97 -8.45
N ARG A 50 9.51 -13.29 -8.69
CA ARG A 50 8.16 -13.87 -8.70
C ARG A 50 7.40 -13.42 -9.93
N VAL A 51 6.41 -14.21 -10.32
CA VAL A 51 5.58 -13.95 -11.50
C VAL A 51 4.12 -13.86 -11.09
N LEU A 52 3.48 -12.74 -11.43
CA LEU A 52 2.04 -12.56 -11.33
C LEU A 52 1.43 -12.61 -12.73
N LYS A 53 0.36 -13.37 -12.90
CA LYS A 53 -0.39 -13.50 -14.15
C LYS A 53 -1.77 -12.86 -13.92
N ILE A 54 -2.17 -11.97 -14.82
CA ILE A 54 -3.45 -11.25 -14.75
C ILE A 54 -4.16 -11.50 -16.08
N ASP A 55 -5.36 -12.08 -16.02
CA ASP A 55 -6.20 -12.23 -17.20
C ASP A 55 -6.72 -10.85 -17.65
N ARG A 56 -6.70 -10.59 -18.96
CA ARG A 56 -7.26 -9.37 -19.55
C ARG A 56 -8.31 -9.63 -20.63
N LEU A 57 -8.75 -10.88 -20.79
CA LEU A 57 -9.87 -11.26 -21.65
C LEU A 57 -11.18 -11.32 -20.87
N GLU A 58 -11.14 -11.66 -19.58
CA GLU A 58 -12.32 -11.67 -18.72
C GLU A 58 -12.86 -10.24 -18.50
N PRO A 59 -14.08 -9.90 -18.96
CA PRO A 59 -14.62 -8.55 -18.81
C PRO A 59 -15.23 -8.30 -17.43
N SER A 60 -15.66 -9.34 -16.71
CA SER A 60 -16.50 -9.17 -15.54
C SER A 60 -15.75 -9.25 -14.21
N GLU A 61 -14.79 -10.17 -14.11
CA GLU A 61 -14.08 -10.50 -12.88
C GLU A 61 -12.57 -10.28 -12.99
N LEU A 62 -11.93 -9.99 -11.86
CA LEU A 62 -10.49 -9.79 -11.78
C LEU A 62 -9.77 -11.12 -11.47
N ASN A 63 -9.32 -11.80 -12.52
CA ASN A 63 -8.58 -13.06 -12.40
C ASN A 63 -7.07 -12.80 -12.29
N ILE A 64 -6.52 -13.04 -11.10
CA ILE A 64 -5.10 -12.85 -10.79
C ILE A 64 -4.56 -14.10 -10.12
N VAL A 65 -3.44 -14.61 -10.62
CA VAL A 65 -2.75 -15.79 -10.08
C VAL A 65 -1.27 -15.49 -9.91
N GLU A 66 -0.74 -15.73 -8.72
CA GLU A 66 0.70 -15.73 -8.44
C GLU A 66 1.26 -17.13 -8.72
N ASP A 67 2.35 -17.20 -9.48
CA ASP A 67 3.11 -18.43 -9.65
C ASP A 67 3.82 -18.76 -8.33
N PRO A 68 3.61 -19.95 -7.72
CA PRO A 68 4.17 -20.28 -6.42
C PRO A 68 5.69 -20.44 -6.43
N ILE A 69 6.30 -20.58 -7.61
CA ILE A 69 7.74 -20.83 -7.76
C ILE A 69 8.53 -19.53 -7.55
N LEU A 70 9.62 -19.62 -6.79
CA LEU A 70 10.63 -18.57 -6.71
C LEU A 70 11.67 -18.81 -7.81
N TYR A 71 11.90 -17.78 -8.62
CA TYR A 71 12.79 -17.85 -9.76
C TYR A 71 14.09 -17.08 -9.52
N THR A 72 15.11 -17.46 -10.26
CA THR A 72 16.32 -16.69 -10.53
C THR A 72 16.11 -15.71 -11.69
N GLU A 73 17.08 -14.81 -11.93
CA GLU A 73 17.03 -13.89 -13.07
C GLU A 73 16.99 -14.63 -14.41
N THR A 74 17.80 -15.69 -14.55
CA THR A 74 17.91 -16.50 -15.77
C THR A 74 16.62 -17.26 -16.07
N GLU A 75 16.03 -17.92 -15.07
CA GLU A 75 14.76 -18.64 -15.25
C GLU A 75 13.62 -17.67 -15.61
N CYS A 76 13.59 -16.49 -15.01
CA CYS A 76 12.61 -15.46 -15.38
C CYS A 76 12.79 -15.00 -16.84
N CYS A 77 14.03 -14.81 -17.30
CA CYS A 77 14.31 -14.49 -18.69
C CYS A 77 13.82 -15.61 -19.63
N ASP A 78 14.03 -16.87 -19.26
CA ASP A 78 13.57 -18.01 -20.04
C ASP A 78 12.05 -18.08 -20.11
N ILE A 79 11.36 -17.85 -19.00
CA ILE A 79 9.89 -17.77 -18.96
C ILE A 79 9.38 -16.67 -19.90
N LEU A 80 9.94 -15.46 -19.81
CA LEU A 80 9.53 -14.34 -20.66
C LEU A 80 9.77 -14.65 -22.15
N ARG A 81 10.88 -15.31 -22.48
CA ARG A 81 11.19 -15.77 -23.85
C ARG A 81 10.18 -16.82 -24.34
N CYS A 82 9.89 -17.83 -23.53
CA CYS A 82 8.89 -18.86 -23.86
C CYS A 82 7.51 -18.25 -24.07
N ILE A 83 7.10 -17.30 -23.22
CA ILE A 83 5.83 -16.58 -23.38
C ILE A 83 5.84 -15.76 -24.67
N HIS A 84 6.95 -15.09 -24.99
CA HIS A 84 7.08 -14.32 -26.23
C HIS A 84 6.90 -15.19 -27.47
N GLU A 85 7.66 -16.29 -27.58
CA GLU A 85 7.57 -17.21 -28.73
C GLU A 85 6.18 -17.86 -28.82
N GLY A 86 5.59 -18.28 -27.70
CA GLY A 86 4.24 -18.85 -27.67
C GLY A 86 3.13 -17.86 -28.10
N ASN A 87 3.39 -16.56 -28.04
CA ASN A 87 2.44 -15.52 -28.43
C ASN A 87 2.82 -14.79 -29.73
N LYS A 88 3.85 -15.25 -30.46
CA LYS A 88 4.43 -14.56 -31.62
C LYS A 88 3.40 -14.26 -32.72
N SER A 89 2.46 -15.17 -32.95
CA SER A 89 1.35 -15.00 -33.90
C SER A 89 0.39 -13.85 -33.56
N THR A 90 0.36 -13.42 -32.28
CA THR A 90 -0.50 -12.32 -31.79
C THR A 90 0.30 -11.07 -31.40
N GLY A 91 1.56 -10.98 -31.84
CA GLY A 91 2.45 -9.85 -31.57
C GLY A 91 3.42 -10.05 -30.41
N GLY A 92 3.48 -11.28 -29.86
CA GLY A 92 4.43 -11.67 -28.82
C GLY A 92 4.18 -11.03 -27.46
N LEU A 93 5.16 -11.18 -26.57
CA LEU A 93 5.22 -10.50 -25.28
C LEU A 93 5.80 -9.10 -25.47
N LYS A 94 5.10 -8.08 -24.96
CA LYS A 94 5.50 -6.68 -25.02
C LYS A 94 5.79 -6.14 -23.63
N PHE A 95 6.90 -5.45 -23.47
CA PHE A 95 7.18 -4.69 -22.26
C PHE A 95 6.33 -3.42 -22.22
N LEU A 96 5.73 -3.12 -21.07
CA LEU A 96 4.93 -1.91 -20.88
C LEU A 96 5.65 -0.87 -20.05
N THR A 97 5.97 -1.21 -18.80
CA THR A 97 6.55 -0.24 -17.87
C THR A 97 7.27 -0.90 -16.71
N ASN A 98 8.21 -0.16 -16.12
CA ASN A 98 8.74 -0.49 -14.81
C ASN A 98 7.82 0.13 -13.76
N CYS A 99 7.57 -0.58 -12.67
CA CYS A 99 6.83 -0.04 -11.55
C CYS A 99 7.44 -0.49 -10.21
N TYR A 100 6.96 0.16 -9.16
CA TYR A 100 7.47 0.04 -7.81
C TYR A 100 6.41 -0.50 -6.85
N GLY A 101 5.21 -0.77 -7.32
CA GLY A 101 4.16 -1.40 -6.53
C GLY A 101 2.80 -1.21 -7.17
N ILE A 102 1.88 -2.10 -6.83
CA ILE A 102 0.48 -1.99 -7.22
C ILE A 102 -0.26 -1.17 -6.16
N ILE A 103 -0.83 -0.05 -6.59
CA ILE A 103 -1.72 0.78 -5.75
C ILE A 103 -3.05 0.08 -5.56
N GLY A 104 -3.51 -0.67 -6.56
CA GLY A 104 -4.66 -1.55 -6.48
C GLY A 104 -5.41 -1.64 -7.80
N PHE A 105 -6.58 -2.25 -7.75
CA PHE A 105 -7.48 -2.46 -8.87
C PHE A 105 -8.84 -1.84 -8.59
N ILE A 106 -9.46 -1.28 -9.61
CA ILE A 106 -10.81 -0.73 -9.50
C ILE A 106 -11.59 -1.03 -10.78
N LYS A 107 -12.86 -1.41 -10.62
CA LYS A 107 -13.85 -1.45 -11.68
C LYS A 107 -14.83 -0.30 -11.43
N PHE A 108 -15.04 0.54 -12.44
CA PHE A 108 -16.07 1.58 -12.38
C PHE A 108 -17.39 0.98 -12.84
N LEU A 109 -17.66 0.98 -14.15
CA LEU A 109 -18.85 0.34 -14.73
C LEU A 109 -18.49 -1.01 -15.35
N GLU A 110 -17.51 -1.03 -16.26
CA GLU A 110 -17.21 -2.22 -17.07
C GLU A 110 -15.75 -2.70 -16.91
N PRO A 111 -14.72 -2.00 -17.40
CA PRO A 111 -13.36 -2.51 -17.30
C PRO A 111 -12.78 -2.37 -15.89
N TYR A 112 -11.91 -3.31 -15.53
CA TYR A 112 -10.98 -3.10 -14.43
C TYR A 112 -9.85 -2.17 -14.87
N TYR A 113 -9.29 -1.44 -13.92
CA TYR A 113 -8.08 -0.64 -14.08
C TYR A 113 -7.10 -1.02 -12.99
N MET A 114 -5.84 -1.21 -13.37
CA MET A 114 -4.71 -1.41 -12.48
C MET A 114 -3.98 -0.08 -12.29
N LEU A 115 -3.87 0.36 -11.04
CA LEU A 115 -3.11 1.56 -10.68
C LEU A 115 -1.71 1.17 -10.19
N LEU A 116 -0.70 1.80 -10.76
CA LEU A 116 0.71 1.49 -10.53
C LEU A 116 1.50 2.71 -10.08
N ILE A 117 2.50 2.49 -9.25
CA ILE A 117 3.55 3.48 -8.96
C ILE A 117 4.66 3.30 -9.99
N THR A 118 4.79 4.21 -10.94
CA THR A 118 5.83 4.13 -11.99
C THR A 118 7.06 4.94 -11.66
N ASN A 119 6.97 5.87 -10.71
CA ASN A 119 8.14 6.51 -10.11
C ASN A 119 7.93 6.83 -8.63
N ARG A 120 9.03 6.81 -7.88
CA ARG A 120 9.05 7.08 -6.43
C ARG A 120 10.33 7.81 -6.05
N GLU A 121 10.30 8.55 -4.97
CA GLU A 121 11.47 9.18 -4.36
C GLU A 121 11.60 8.77 -2.90
N LYS A 122 12.83 8.67 -2.39
CA LYS A 122 13.07 8.46 -0.97
C LYS A 122 12.86 9.79 -0.25
N ILE A 123 11.99 9.80 0.76
CA ILE A 123 11.71 11.00 1.58
C ILE A 123 12.23 10.90 3.01
N GLY A 124 12.65 9.71 3.45
CA GLY A 124 13.20 9.54 4.79
C GLY A 124 13.51 8.09 5.15
N THR A 125 13.87 7.87 6.40
CA THR A 125 14.18 6.56 6.97
C THR A 125 13.79 6.52 8.45
N ILE A 126 13.03 5.50 8.83
CA ILE A 126 12.64 5.23 10.23
C ILE A 126 13.27 3.90 10.63
N CYS A 127 14.13 3.89 11.65
CA CYS A 127 14.80 2.68 12.14
C CYS A 127 15.44 1.83 11.01
N GLY A 128 16.12 2.47 10.06
CA GLY A 128 16.72 1.81 8.88
C GLY A 128 15.74 1.46 7.74
N HIS A 129 14.43 1.59 7.95
CA HIS A 129 13.43 1.35 6.92
C HIS A 129 13.17 2.59 6.07
N THR A 130 13.30 2.46 4.75
CA THR A 130 13.11 3.59 3.83
C THR A 130 11.63 3.92 3.64
N VAL A 131 11.30 5.21 3.67
CA VAL A 131 9.97 5.74 3.33
C VAL A 131 10.06 6.44 1.96
N TYR A 132 9.06 6.21 1.12
CA TYR A 132 9.01 6.73 -0.24
C TYR A 132 7.74 7.56 -0.47
N ALA A 133 7.88 8.67 -1.20
CA ALA A 133 6.76 9.35 -1.84
C ALA A 133 6.58 8.86 -3.28
N ILE A 134 5.37 8.98 -3.80
CA ILE A 134 5.05 8.68 -5.20
C ILE A 134 5.34 9.93 -6.03
N THR A 135 6.13 9.80 -7.10
CA THR A 135 6.40 10.92 -8.01
C THR A 135 5.73 10.74 -9.37
N LYS A 136 5.35 9.50 -9.72
CA LYS A 136 4.53 9.22 -10.91
C LYS A 136 3.69 7.96 -10.68
N SER A 137 2.44 8.01 -11.13
CA SER A 137 1.53 6.88 -11.15
C SER A 137 0.86 6.73 -12.52
N GLU A 138 0.49 5.51 -12.88
CA GLU A 138 -0.21 5.20 -14.13
C GLU A 138 -1.41 4.30 -13.88
N MET A 139 -2.47 4.48 -14.69
CA MET A 139 -3.68 3.68 -14.66
C MET A 139 -3.80 2.88 -15.96
N VAL A 140 -3.67 1.56 -15.87
CA VAL A 140 -3.69 0.64 -17.01
C VAL A 140 -5.02 -0.12 -17.07
N PRO A 141 -5.80 -0.02 -18.16
CA PRO A 141 -7.07 -0.73 -18.29
C PRO A 141 -6.93 -2.23 -18.64
N ILE A 142 -7.76 -3.05 -17.98
CA ILE A 142 -7.89 -4.51 -18.08
C ILE A 142 -9.40 -4.76 -18.35
N PRO A 143 -9.83 -4.75 -19.62
CA PRO A 143 -9.46 -5.79 -20.57
C PRO A 143 -8.85 -5.27 -21.86
N HIS A 144 -8.47 -6.18 -22.78
CA HIS A 144 -7.93 -5.87 -24.10
C HIS A 144 -8.91 -4.97 -24.91
N PRO A 145 -8.43 -3.98 -25.70
CA PRO A 145 -9.29 -3.07 -26.46
C PRO A 145 -10.33 -3.74 -27.36
N SER A 146 -10.00 -4.90 -27.94
CA SER A 146 -10.94 -5.66 -28.80
C SER A 146 -12.13 -6.30 -28.06
N VAL A 147 -12.06 -6.38 -26.72
CA VAL A 147 -13.11 -6.98 -25.87
C VAL A 147 -13.91 -5.89 -25.15
N ARG A 148 -13.52 -4.62 -25.27
CA ARG A 148 -14.22 -3.51 -24.61
C ARG A 148 -15.50 -3.16 -25.35
N SER A 149 -16.62 -3.07 -24.63
CA SER A 149 -17.85 -2.54 -25.20
C SER A 149 -17.79 -1.01 -25.37
N LYS A 150 -18.84 -0.44 -25.98
CA LYS A 150 -19.05 1.02 -26.04
C LYS A 150 -19.15 1.66 -24.65
N LEU A 151 -19.58 0.91 -23.63
CA LEU A 151 -19.76 1.43 -22.26
C LEU A 151 -18.41 1.81 -21.60
N ALA A 152 -17.33 1.09 -21.89
CA ALA A 152 -15.96 1.43 -21.48
C ALA A 152 -15.48 2.80 -21.97
N TYR A 153 -16.15 3.39 -22.98
CA TYR A 153 -15.89 4.72 -23.51
C TYR A 153 -17.02 5.70 -23.23
N SER A 154 -18.00 5.30 -22.41
CA SER A 154 -19.14 6.14 -22.07
C SER A 154 -18.72 7.40 -21.32
N LYS A 155 -19.59 8.41 -21.35
CA LYS A 155 -19.39 9.65 -20.59
C LYS A 155 -19.35 9.36 -19.08
N ASP A 156 -20.13 8.40 -18.60
CA ASP A 156 -20.20 8.05 -17.17
C ASP A 156 -18.94 7.32 -16.68
N GLU A 157 -18.44 6.35 -17.44
CA GLU A 157 -17.16 5.68 -17.15
C GLU A 157 -16.03 6.70 -17.04
N ASN A 158 -15.94 7.61 -18.02
CA ASN A 158 -14.94 8.68 -18.03
C ASN A 158 -15.13 9.67 -16.86
N ARG A 159 -16.37 9.92 -16.42
CA ARG A 159 -16.66 10.74 -15.25
C ARG A 159 -16.12 10.11 -13.97
N TYR A 160 -16.36 8.82 -13.74
CA TYR A 160 -15.83 8.11 -12.57
C TYR A 160 -14.30 8.03 -12.58
N LYS A 161 -13.72 7.77 -13.76
CA LYS A 161 -12.27 7.80 -13.94
C LYS A 161 -11.69 9.18 -13.57
N LYS A 162 -12.30 10.26 -14.04
CA LYS A 162 -11.89 11.63 -13.68
C LYS A 162 -12.01 11.93 -12.18
N LEU A 163 -13.05 11.43 -11.51
CA LEU A 163 -13.21 11.59 -10.06
C LEU A 163 -12.11 10.88 -9.28
N LEU A 164 -11.68 9.69 -9.69
CA LEU A 164 -10.53 9.04 -9.06
C LEU A 164 -9.23 9.79 -9.37
N CYS A 165 -9.04 10.19 -10.63
CA CYS A 165 -7.86 10.93 -11.07
C CYS A 165 -7.77 12.36 -10.50
N SER A 166 -8.83 12.92 -9.90
CA SER A 166 -8.72 14.19 -9.18
C SER A 166 -7.97 14.05 -7.85
N VAL A 167 -7.78 12.83 -7.36
CA VAL A 167 -6.86 12.55 -6.26
C VAL A 167 -5.44 12.49 -6.84
N ASP A 168 -4.67 13.52 -6.54
CA ASP A 168 -3.26 13.59 -6.94
C ASP A 168 -2.42 12.67 -6.05
N LEU A 169 -2.10 11.48 -6.57
CA LEU A 169 -1.28 10.49 -5.87
C LEU A 169 0.17 10.95 -5.65
N THR A 170 0.60 12.04 -6.29
CA THR A 170 1.97 12.58 -6.12
C THR A 170 2.09 13.54 -4.94
N LYS A 171 0.96 13.97 -4.37
CA LYS A 171 0.92 14.88 -3.23
C LYS A 171 0.52 14.13 -1.99
N ASP A 172 1.31 14.28 -0.93
CA ASP A 172 0.91 13.84 0.42
C ASP A 172 0.67 12.32 0.55
N PHE A 173 1.12 11.51 -0.42
CA PHE A 173 1.07 10.05 -0.36
C PHE A 173 2.46 9.46 -0.19
N PHE A 174 2.58 8.58 0.82
CA PHE A 174 3.82 7.92 1.14
C PHE A 174 3.60 6.48 1.61
N TYR A 175 4.65 5.67 1.52
CA TYR A 175 4.62 4.27 1.91
C TYR A 175 6.02 3.75 2.25
N SER A 176 6.09 2.56 2.85
CA SER A 176 7.32 1.80 3.01
C SER A 176 7.07 0.33 2.66
N TYR A 177 8.10 -0.35 2.13
CA TYR A 177 8.03 -1.79 1.86
C TYR A 177 8.22 -2.64 3.11
N SER A 178 8.90 -2.09 4.11
CA SER A 178 9.45 -2.86 5.23
C SER A 178 9.02 -2.34 6.60
N TYR A 179 8.31 -1.20 6.63
CA TYR A 179 7.82 -0.59 7.85
C TYR A 179 6.32 -0.34 7.73
N ASN A 180 5.56 -0.67 8.77
CA ASN A 180 4.11 -0.44 8.81
C ASN A 180 3.85 1.04 9.12
N ILE A 181 4.07 1.88 8.12
CA ILE A 181 4.01 3.34 8.22
C ILE A 181 2.61 3.88 8.55
N MET A 182 1.57 3.05 8.39
CA MET A 182 0.21 3.34 8.81
C MET A 182 0.00 3.20 10.33
N LEU A 183 0.99 2.70 11.07
CA LEU A 183 0.97 2.56 12.51
C LEU A 183 1.98 3.52 13.15
N SER A 184 1.73 3.91 14.40
CA SER A 184 2.72 4.63 15.20
C SER A 184 3.92 3.74 15.55
N LEU A 185 5.04 4.35 15.92
CA LEU A 185 6.24 3.66 16.38
C LEU A 185 5.94 2.73 17.55
N GLN A 186 5.18 3.21 18.55
CA GLN A 186 4.78 2.39 19.69
C GLN A 186 4.03 1.12 19.23
N LYS A 187 3.04 1.25 18.33
CA LYS A 187 2.28 0.10 17.81
C LYS A 187 3.17 -0.88 17.03
N ASN A 188 4.13 -0.36 16.25
CA ASN A 188 5.14 -1.17 15.55
C ASN A 188 6.03 -1.95 16.52
N LEU A 189 6.47 -1.34 17.63
CA LEU A 189 7.37 -1.96 18.60
C LEU A 189 6.67 -2.93 19.55
N SER A 190 5.43 -2.63 19.95
CA SER A 190 4.68 -3.47 20.89
C SER A 190 4.15 -4.77 20.27
N GLY A 191 4.46 -5.07 19.00
CA GLY A 191 4.04 -6.30 18.33
C GLY A 191 2.52 -6.47 18.24
N HIS A 192 1.76 -5.37 18.34
CA HIS A 192 0.31 -5.38 18.46
C HIS A 192 -0.35 -5.79 17.13
N ASN A 193 -0.42 -7.10 16.90
CA ASN A 193 -1.43 -7.79 16.10
C ASN A 193 -2.60 -8.26 17.01
N SER A 194 -2.84 -7.57 18.13
CA SER A 194 -3.62 -8.03 19.27
C SER A 194 -5.12 -8.24 19.04
N MET A 195 -5.62 -8.09 17.81
CA MET A 195 -7.05 -8.23 17.51
C MET A 195 -7.36 -9.09 16.28
N GLY A 196 -6.35 -9.78 15.71
CA GLY A 196 -6.54 -10.52 14.45
C GLY A 196 -6.91 -9.62 13.25
N GLN A 197 -6.85 -8.30 13.42
CA GLN A 197 -7.20 -7.34 12.39
C GLN A 197 -6.10 -7.25 11.35
N SER A 198 -6.47 -7.34 10.09
CA SER A 198 -5.52 -7.20 8.97
C SER A 198 -4.87 -5.82 9.02
N LEU A 199 -3.54 -5.74 8.93
CA LEU A 199 -2.78 -4.48 8.91
C LEU A 199 -3.29 -3.50 7.84
N TYR A 200 -3.81 -4.04 6.73
CA TYR A 200 -4.37 -3.26 5.63
C TYR A 200 -5.77 -2.70 5.91
N GLU A 201 -6.48 -3.18 6.93
CA GLU A 201 -7.83 -2.71 7.29
C GLU A 201 -7.83 -1.48 8.20
N THR A 202 -6.65 -1.04 8.63
CA THR A 202 -6.47 0.13 9.49
C THR A 202 -7.03 1.41 8.85
N LEU A 203 -7.29 2.40 9.71
CA LEU A 203 -7.89 3.69 9.32
C LEU A 203 -7.02 4.45 8.30
N PHE A 204 -5.72 4.23 8.32
CA PHE A 204 -4.71 5.02 7.61
C PHE A 204 -4.22 4.40 6.30
N VAL A 205 -4.72 3.21 5.92
CA VAL A 205 -4.40 2.60 4.62
C VAL A 205 -5.40 3.07 3.58
N TRP A 206 -5.06 4.17 2.91
CA TRP A 206 -5.95 4.86 1.96
C TRP A 206 -6.43 3.94 0.84
N ASN A 207 -5.53 3.13 0.27
CA ASN A 207 -5.83 2.23 -0.84
C ASN A 207 -6.38 0.86 -0.41
N GLU A 208 -6.87 0.69 0.82
CA GLU A 208 -7.39 -0.60 1.33
C GLU A 208 -8.42 -1.22 0.38
N PHE A 209 -9.38 -0.41 -0.09
CA PHE A 209 -10.43 -0.85 -1.01
C PHE A 209 -9.85 -1.33 -2.35
N LEU A 210 -8.96 -0.53 -2.94
CA LEU A 210 -8.33 -0.83 -4.25
C LEU A 210 -7.53 -2.13 -4.19
N THR A 211 -6.93 -2.44 -3.05
CA THR A 211 -6.08 -3.61 -2.88
C THR A 211 -6.83 -4.84 -2.35
N ARG A 212 -8.13 -4.71 -2.03
CA ARG A 212 -8.92 -5.79 -1.42
C ARG A 212 -9.05 -7.02 -2.31
N GLY A 213 -9.34 -6.83 -3.60
CA GLY A 213 -9.51 -7.95 -4.55
C GLY A 213 -8.25 -8.80 -4.67
N ILE A 214 -7.11 -8.18 -4.99
CA ILE A 214 -5.82 -8.88 -5.10
C ILE A 214 -5.41 -9.55 -3.78
N ARG A 215 -5.61 -8.91 -2.61
CA ARG A 215 -5.31 -9.54 -1.32
C ARG A 215 -6.19 -10.75 -1.04
N LYS A 216 -7.48 -10.69 -1.38
CA LYS A 216 -8.41 -11.82 -1.20
C LYS A 216 -8.00 -13.00 -2.09
N ASN A 217 -7.62 -12.73 -3.34
CA ASN A 217 -7.20 -13.74 -4.30
C ASN A 217 -5.85 -14.38 -3.92
N LEU A 218 -4.84 -13.57 -3.63
CA LEU A 218 -3.46 -14.05 -3.40
C LEU A 218 -3.15 -14.40 -1.95
N LYS A 219 -3.99 -13.98 -1.00
CA LYS A 219 -3.80 -14.15 0.45
C LYS A 219 -2.46 -13.61 0.98
N ASN A 220 -1.90 -12.62 0.29
CA ASN A 220 -0.67 -11.93 0.68
C ASN A 220 -0.67 -10.47 0.21
N THR A 221 0.36 -9.71 0.59
CA THR A 221 0.51 -8.28 0.30
C THR A 221 1.75 -7.94 -0.51
N SER A 222 2.47 -8.95 -1.01
CA SER A 222 3.83 -8.82 -1.58
C SER A 222 3.89 -7.96 -2.86
N TRP A 223 2.77 -7.85 -3.56
CA TRP A 223 2.62 -7.10 -4.82
C TRP A 223 2.09 -5.69 -4.63
N THR A 224 1.48 -5.42 -3.48
CA THR A 224 0.80 -4.17 -3.15
C THR A 224 1.59 -3.38 -2.14
N VAL A 225 1.34 -2.07 -2.08
CA VAL A 225 1.85 -1.21 -1.00
C VAL A 225 0.70 -0.62 -0.21
N ALA A 226 0.89 -0.42 1.08
CA ALA A 226 -0.07 0.29 1.92
C ALA A 226 0.21 1.79 1.81
N LEU A 227 -0.65 2.51 1.09
CA LEU A 227 -0.53 3.95 0.92
C LEU A 227 -1.14 4.69 2.11
N VAL A 228 -0.36 5.60 2.68
CA VAL A 228 -0.81 6.53 3.70
C VAL A 228 -0.95 7.91 3.06
N TYR A 229 -2.05 8.58 3.38
CA TYR A 229 -2.31 9.95 2.96
C TYR A 229 -2.08 10.91 4.13
N GLY A 230 -1.33 11.99 3.93
CA GLY A 230 -1.06 13.00 4.93
C GLY A 230 0.33 13.62 4.74
N PHE A 231 1.09 13.79 5.81
CA PHE A 231 2.36 14.49 5.75
C PHE A 231 3.50 13.61 6.23
N PHE A 232 4.66 13.73 5.59
CA PHE A 232 5.89 13.14 6.08
C PHE A 232 7.03 14.11 5.84
N ARG A 233 7.80 14.39 6.89
CA ARG A 233 9.04 15.15 6.78
C ARG A 233 10.06 14.65 7.79
N GLN A 234 11.30 14.56 7.35
CA GLN A 234 12.44 14.25 8.20
C GLN A 234 13.50 15.32 7.99
N ASP A 235 13.98 15.90 9.09
CA ASP A 235 15.08 16.87 9.09
C ASP A 235 16.13 16.45 10.12
N ASN A 236 17.40 16.71 9.81
CA ASN A 236 18.49 16.60 10.78
C ASN A 236 18.66 17.97 11.47
N LEU A 237 18.71 17.96 12.79
CA LEU A 237 18.77 19.14 13.63
C LEU A 237 19.93 18.99 14.62
N SER A 238 20.47 20.12 15.07
CA SER A 238 21.53 20.17 16.07
C SER A 238 21.14 21.13 17.20
N ILE A 239 21.23 20.66 18.44
CA ILE A 239 21.01 21.48 19.64
C ILE A 239 22.18 21.24 20.59
N SER A 240 22.83 22.32 21.02
CA SER A 240 23.98 22.26 21.94
C SER A 240 25.09 21.29 21.50
N GLY A 241 25.36 21.23 20.19
CA GLY A 241 26.38 20.36 19.60
C GLY A 241 25.97 18.88 19.46
N ARG A 242 24.72 18.51 19.79
CA ARG A 242 24.20 17.15 19.59
C ARG A 242 23.29 17.12 18.37
N GLU A 243 23.67 16.31 17.39
CA GLU A 243 22.85 16.06 16.20
C GLU A 243 21.79 15.00 16.48
N PHE A 244 20.60 15.21 15.94
CA PHE A 244 19.51 14.25 15.98
C PHE A 244 18.61 14.42 14.76
N ASN A 245 17.89 13.36 14.43
CA ASN A 245 16.86 13.38 13.40
C ASN A 245 15.50 13.61 14.06
N MET A 246 14.72 14.51 13.47
CA MET A 246 13.31 14.68 13.79
C MET A 246 12.47 14.28 12.59
N ILE A 247 11.43 13.47 12.84
CA ILE A 247 10.43 13.10 11.85
C ILE A 247 9.08 13.58 12.33
N ILE A 248 8.35 14.25 11.46
CA ILE A 248 6.92 14.55 11.64
C ILE A 248 6.13 13.75 10.61
N ILE A 249 5.23 12.91 11.10
CA ILE A 249 4.31 12.10 10.29
C ILE A 249 2.89 12.50 10.64
N ALA A 250 2.07 12.86 9.66
CA ALA A 250 0.63 12.99 9.83
C ALA A 250 -0.07 11.94 8.96
N ARG A 251 -0.96 11.16 9.55
CA ARG A 251 -1.73 10.10 8.89
C ARG A 251 -3.19 10.47 8.92
N ARG A 252 -3.79 10.69 7.76
CA ARG A 252 -5.20 11.03 7.62
C ARG A 252 -6.05 9.78 7.42
N SER A 253 -7.12 9.65 8.19
CA SER A 253 -8.08 8.55 8.07
C SER A 253 -8.75 8.55 6.70
N ARG A 254 -8.88 7.35 6.12
CA ARG A 254 -9.65 7.10 4.90
C ARG A 254 -11.17 7.14 5.12
N HIS A 255 -11.60 7.11 6.38
CA HIS A 255 -13.01 7.05 6.73
C HIS A 255 -13.62 8.43 6.93
N TYR A 256 -14.90 8.53 6.56
CA TYR A 256 -15.70 9.73 6.72
C TYR A 256 -14.98 11.01 6.25
N ALA A 257 -14.17 10.84 5.20
CA ALA A 257 -13.40 11.90 4.58
C ALA A 257 -14.32 12.81 3.75
N GLY A 258 -13.95 14.08 3.69
CA GLY A 258 -14.57 15.10 2.86
C GLY A 258 -14.07 16.47 3.27
N THR A 259 -14.55 17.51 2.60
CA THR A 259 -14.19 18.89 2.94
C THR A 259 -14.82 19.29 4.28
N ARG A 260 -14.11 20.12 5.06
CA ARG A 260 -14.49 20.52 6.43
C ARG A 260 -15.89 21.14 6.55
N TYR A 261 -16.39 21.72 5.47
CA TYR A 261 -17.72 22.34 5.42
C TYR A 261 -18.83 21.34 5.04
N LEU A 262 -18.49 20.20 4.45
CA LEU A 262 -19.45 19.17 4.03
C LEU A 262 -19.47 17.95 4.97
N LYS A 263 -18.40 17.72 5.74
CA LYS A 263 -18.24 16.56 6.64
C LYS A 263 -17.68 17.01 7.99
N ARG A 264 -18.49 16.84 9.04
CA ARG A 264 -18.14 17.06 10.46
C ARG A 264 -18.81 15.98 11.31
N GLY A 265 -18.47 15.96 12.58
CA GLY A 265 -19.07 15.03 13.53
C GLY A 265 -18.60 13.59 13.38
N VAL A 266 -19.43 12.68 13.84
CA VAL A 266 -19.25 11.22 13.79
C VAL A 266 -20.33 10.56 12.94
N ASN A 267 -19.99 9.46 12.27
CA ASN A 267 -20.98 8.61 11.60
C ASN A 267 -21.51 7.50 12.51
N GLU A 268 -22.50 6.76 12.04
CA GLU A 268 -23.13 5.63 12.76
C GLU A 268 -22.16 4.51 13.17
N ARG A 269 -20.99 4.44 12.54
CA ARG A 269 -19.94 3.47 12.87
C ARG A 269 -18.88 4.02 13.83
N GLY A 270 -19.12 5.18 14.45
CA GLY A 270 -18.20 5.81 15.40
C GLY A 270 -16.98 6.47 14.76
N ARG A 271 -16.93 6.65 13.43
CA ARG A 271 -15.79 7.24 12.73
C ARG A 271 -15.97 8.74 12.60
N VAL A 272 -15.08 9.52 13.22
CA VAL A 272 -15.12 10.98 13.17
C VAL A 272 -14.58 11.52 11.85
N ALA A 273 -15.12 12.64 11.40
CA ALA A 273 -14.64 13.30 10.18
C ALA A 273 -13.29 13.98 10.45
N ASN A 274 -12.44 14.08 9.43
CA ASN A 274 -11.14 14.75 9.52
C ASN A 274 -10.22 14.20 10.62
N ASP A 275 -10.31 12.89 10.87
CA ASP A 275 -9.46 12.17 11.81
C ASP A 275 -8.01 12.07 11.28
N VAL A 276 -7.06 12.54 12.09
CA VAL A 276 -5.63 12.62 11.79
C VAL A 276 -4.83 12.24 13.03
N GLU A 277 -3.88 11.32 12.84
CA GLU A 277 -2.85 10.99 13.82
C GLU A 277 -1.55 11.69 13.41
N THR A 278 -1.03 12.57 14.25
CA THR A 278 0.27 13.22 14.09
C THR A 278 1.26 12.59 15.04
N GLU A 279 2.41 12.17 14.53
CA GLU A 279 3.48 11.57 15.30
C GLU A 279 4.78 12.32 15.07
N GLN A 280 5.38 12.75 16.17
CA GLN A 280 6.74 13.25 16.20
C GLN A 280 7.67 12.13 16.67
N ILE A 281 8.68 11.81 15.87
CA ILE A 281 9.73 10.84 16.23
C ILE A 281 11.04 11.61 16.31
N VAL A 282 11.78 11.44 17.40
CA VAL A 282 13.13 11.99 17.56
C VAL A 282 14.08 10.84 17.85
N PHE A 283 15.17 10.75 17.08
CA PHE A 283 16.22 9.77 17.32
C PHE A 283 17.59 10.33 17.02
N ALA A 284 18.59 9.89 17.77
CA ALA A 284 19.99 10.13 17.50
C ALA A 284 20.63 8.82 17.03
N ASP A 285 21.53 8.90 16.06
CA ASP A 285 22.29 7.73 15.64
C ASP A 285 23.14 7.25 16.82
N ALA A 286 23.28 5.93 16.94
CA ALA A 286 24.10 5.33 17.98
C ALA A 286 25.57 5.69 17.74
N SER A 287 26.21 6.35 18.70
CA SER A 287 27.68 6.39 18.78
C SER A 287 28.18 5.06 19.34
N ASP A 288 29.22 4.49 18.71
CA ASP A 288 29.98 3.29 19.11
C ASP A 288 29.34 2.38 20.17
N GLY A 289 28.63 1.35 19.70
CA GLY A 289 28.16 0.23 20.53
C GLY A 289 26.95 0.53 21.44
N SER A 290 26.47 1.77 21.51
CA SER A 290 25.27 2.12 22.29
C SER A 290 23.96 1.82 21.53
N PRO A 291 22.86 1.50 22.23
CA PRO A 291 21.57 1.36 21.58
C PRO A 291 21.04 2.71 21.08
N MET A 292 20.43 2.73 19.89
CA MET A 292 19.78 3.92 19.33
C MET A 292 18.71 4.45 20.28
N GLN A 293 18.83 5.71 20.68
CA GLN A 293 17.83 6.38 21.49
C GLN A 293 16.75 6.96 20.56
N ILE A 294 15.51 6.53 20.77
CA ILE A 294 14.37 6.96 19.97
C ILE A 294 13.19 7.27 20.89
N SER A 295 12.52 8.39 20.63
CA SER A 295 11.26 8.76 21.26
C SER A 295 10.20 8.98 20.19
N SER A 296 8.95 8.69 20.54
CA SER A 296 7.77 8.98 19.70
C SER A 296 6.67 9.58 20.57
N VAL A 297 6.07 10.66 20.08
CA VAL A 297 4.91 11.31 20.69
C VAL A 297 3.81 11.38 19.65
N VAL A 298 2.66 10.82 19.98
CA VAL A 298 1.47 10.79 19.11
C VAL A 298 0.41 11.73 19.64
N GLN A 299 -0.16 12.54 18.76
CA GLN A 299 -1.32 13.39 19.00
C GLN A 299 -2.40 13.06 17.98
N VAL A 300 -3.66 13.08 18.41
CA VAL A 300 -4.81 12.85 17.53
C VAL A 300 -5.66 14.10 17.42
N ARG A 301 -6.19 14.34 16.23
CA ARG A 301 -7.12 15.42 15.94
C ARG A 301 -8.23 14.89 15.06
N GLY A 302 -9.47 15.16 15.44
CA GLY A 302 -10.64 14.83 14.64
C GLY A 302 -11.76 15.83 14.86
N SER A 303 -12.87 15.62 14.16
CA SER A 303 -14.11 16.31 14.51
C SER A 303 -14.59 15.86 15.89
N ILE A 304 -15.30 16.75 16.58
CA ILE A 304 -15.98 16.43 17.83
C ILE A 304 -16.91 15.23 17.57
N PRO A 305 -16.92 14.19 18.43
CA PRO A 305 -17.66 12.96 18.21
C PRO A 305 -19.16 13.12 18.51
N LEU A 306 -19.80 14.07 17.83
CA LEU A 306 -21.25 14.30 17.86
C LEU A 306 -21.82 14.04 16.47
N PHE A 307 -23.05 13.55 16.40
CA PHE A 307 -23.74 13.47 15.12
C PHE A 307 -23.90 14.88 14.57
N TRP A 308 -23.46 15.08 13.32
CA TRP A 308 -23.50 16.38 12.66
C TRP A 308 -24.46 16.31 11.48
N SER A 309 -25.43 17.20 11.48
CA SER A 309 -26.24 17.55 10.31
C SER A 309 -25.93 18.99 9.93
N GLN A 310 -25.87 19.27 8.64
CA GLN A 310 -25.94 20.63 8.13
C GLN A 310 -27.36 20.84 7.62
N GLU A 311 -28.12 21.73 8.26
CA GLU A 311 -29.38 22.18 7.67
C GLU A 311 -29.04 22.92 6.37
N SER A 312 -29.61 22.47 5.25
CA SER A 312 -29.38 23.01 3.92
C SER A 312 -30.12 24.34 3.67
N SER A 313 -30.76 24.92 4.68
CA SER A 313 -31.57 26.13 4.54
C SER A 313 -30.75 27.39 4.79
N PRO A 314 -30.64 28.33 3.81
CA PRO A 314 -29.92 29.59 3.98
C PRO A 314 -30.58 30.58 4.97
N LEU A 315 -31.76 30.27 5.50
CA LEU A 315 -32.69 31.24 6.10
C LEU A 315 -32.93 31.10 7.60
N ASN A 316 -32.14 30.30 8.32
CA ASN A 316 -32.27 30.26 9.78
C ASN A 316 -31.36 31.33 10.40
N LEU A 317 -31.91 32.54 10.59
CA LEU A 317 -31.36 33.52 11.53
C LEU A 317 -31.35 32.88 12.93
N LYS A 318 -30.17 32.90 13.56
CA LYS A 318 -29.99 32.44 14.94
C LYS A 318 -30.42 33.50 15.94
#